data_AF-A0A5E6N9R3-F1
#
_entry.id   AF-A0A5E6N9R3-F1
#
_cell.length_a   1.000
_cell.length_b   1.000
_cell.length_c   1.000
_cell.angle_alpha   90.00
_cell.angle_beta   90.00
_cell.angle_gamma   90.00
#
_symmetry.space_group_name_H-M   'P 1'
#
loop_
_entity.id
_entity.type
_entity.pdbx_description
1 polymer ?
#
loop_
_entity_poly.entity_id
_entity_poly.type
_entity_poly.pdbx_seq_one_letter_code
_entity_poly.pdbx_strand_id
1 'polypeptide(L)'
;MIKTNNTTNLKNISKYLLTTTLTLGLLSATNTVIANQNSTIDNYNTRYTPQGRIKAGKRGTYKKDIHVWVYTSAFAKRFGMPQEWVDDELKGAEALAYRLDLDVYGTKCGYFSNVENCRPATACVVDMYIDDKANLPWNNKARYASMYGRKSNAFLRSQYPNDKPAYLYRSTKRGQEYKLGLDNLHFVYGKNYRNSLGDYFIMEYDKDIYKNLDYLSGSLTCRTFGKGRNMKVMVKKHDFLKSGSINYGKYDIKHEIYIPDSFMQRVEVYDKAQYEPNSLFNELRKRLSTTTKPKSSE
;
A
#
# COMPACT_ATOMS: atom_id res chain seq x y z
N MET A 1 34.84 -46.15 59.10
CA MET A 1 34.56 -46.85 60.37
C MET A 1 33.62 -46.00 61.20
N ILE A 2 32.59 -46.64 61.75
CA ILE A 2 31.37 -46.07 62.34
C ILE A 2 31.63 -45.32 63.66
N LYS A 3 30.90 -44.21 63.88
CA LYS A 3 30.16 -43.87 65.13
C LYS A 3 29.21 -42.68 64.87
N THR A 4 27.93 -42.93 64.55
CA THR A 4 26.73 -42.83 65.43
C THR A 4 26.50 -41.47 66.09
N ASN A 5 25.43 -40.76 65.68
CA ASN A 5 24.12 -40.55 66.38
C ASN A 5 24.19 -39.33 67.36
N ASN A 6 23.19 -38.48 67.58
CA ASN A 6 21.73 -38.55 67.41
C ASN A 6 21.13 -37.14 67.71
N THR A 7 19.95 -36.83 67.14
CA THR A 7 18.86 -35.96 67.66
C THR A 7 19.17 -34.49 68.05
N THR A 8 18.36 -33.49 67.69
CA THR A 8 16.97 -33.31 68.13
C THR A 8 16.32 -32.19 67.30
N ASN A 9 15.05 -32.38 66.97
CA ASN A 9 14.19 -31.42 66.28
C ASN A 9 13.22 -30.83 67.31
N LEU A 10 13.14 -29.52 67.50
CA LEU A 10 12.01 -28.90 68.21
C LEU A 10 11.81 -27.41 67.88
N LYS A 11 10.76 -27.17 67.07
CA LYS A 11 9.70 -26.15 67.16
C LYS A 11 10.04 -24.64 67.10
N ASN A 12 9.54 -24.03 66.02
CA ASN A 12 8.75 -22.79 65.93
C ASN A 12 8.82 -21.79 67.09
N ILE A 13 9.31 -20.57 66.83
CA ILE A 13 8.72 -19.33 67.37
C ILE A 13 8.69 -18.25 66.28
N SER A 14 7.60 -17.49 66.35
CA SER A 14 7.08 -16.49 65.45
C SER A 14 7.85 -15.16 65.45
N LYS A 15 7.63 -14.41 64.35
CA LYS A 15 7.38 -12.96 64.28
C LYS A 15 8.56 -11.98 64.04
N TYR A 16 8.33 -11.23 62.95
CA TYR A 16 8.83 -9.90 62.57
C TYR A 16 10.32 -9.75 62.20
N LEU A 17 10.56 -9.43 60.93
CA LEU A 17 11.30 -8.22 60.57
C LEU A 17 10.91 -7.75 59.16
N LEU A 18 10.58 -6.46 59.06
CA LEU A 18 10.34 -5.72 57.82
C LEU A 18 11.55 -5.79 56.90
N THR A 19 11.32 -6.03 55.61
CA THR A 19 12.20 -5.50 54.55
C THR A 19 11.37 -4.92 53.41
N THR A 20 11.62 -3.65 53.18
CA THR A 20 11.10 -2.75 52.16
C THR A 20 11.21 -3.30 50.74
N THR A 21 10.10 -3.40 50.02
CA THR A 21 10.05 -3.66 48.58
C THR A 21 10.36 -2.40 47.79
N LEU A 22 11.53 -2.38 47.13
CA LEU A 22 11.85 -1.44 46.06
C LEU A 22 11.28 -2.01 44.75
N THR A 23 10.12 -1.53 44.32
CA THR A 23 9.53 -1.90 43.02
C THR A 23 10.21 -1.11 41.90
N LEU A 24 11.27 -1.67 41.32
CA LEU A 24 11.70 -1.29 39.97
C LEU A 24 10.75 -1.98 38.97
N GLY A 25 9.74 -1.25 38.51
CA GLY A 25 8.87 -1.69 37.42
C GLY A 25 9.63 -1.72 36.10
N LEU A 26 10.24 -2.86 35.77
CA LEU A 26 10.51 -3.18 34.37
C LEU A 26 9.16 -3.43 33.68
N LEU A 27 8.65 -2.41 32.99
CA LEU A 27 7.71 -2.64 31.89
C LEU A 27 8.48 -3.36 30.77
N SER A 28 8.54 -4.68 30.84
CA SER A 28 8.74 -5.51 29.66
C SER A 28 7.49 -5.35 28.80
N ALA A 29 7.56 -4.49 27.80
CA ALA A 29 6.63 -4.52 26.68
C ALA A 29 6.82 -5.87 25.96
N THR A 30 6.06 -6.88 26.36
CA THR A 30 5.94 -8.10 25.58
C THR A 30 5.15 -7.74 24.33
N ASN A 31 5.87 -7.39 23.26
CA ASN A 31 5.34 -7.47 21.91
C ASN A 31 5.01 -8.94 21.66
N THR A 32 3.80 -9.36 21.99
CA THR A 32 3.26 -10.64 21.53
C THR A 32 3.04 -10.51 20.03
N VAL A 33 4.09 -10.83 19.27
CA VAL A 33 3.97 -11.23 17.87
C VAL A 33 3.08 -12.47 17.90
N ILE A 34 1.79 -12.30 17.60
CA ILE A 34 0.92 -13.43 17.32
C ILE A 34 1.42 -14.02 16.01
N ALA A 35 2.35 -14.98 16.12
CA ALA A 35 2.72 -15.85 15.03
C ALA A 35 1.46 -16.65 14.68
N ASN A 36 0.90 -16.37 13.50
CA ASN A 36 -0.23 -17.10 12.94
C ASN A 36 0.26 -18.54 12.62
N GLN A 37 0.22 -19.42 13.62
CA GLN A 37 0.61 -20.82 13.53
C GLN A 37 -0.52 -21.62 12.86
N ASN A 38 -0.26 -22.13 11.65
CA ASN A 38 -0.83 -23.34 11.01
C ASN A 38 -0.92 -23.28 9.47
N SER A 39 -0.48 -22.19 8.83
CA SER A 39 -0.33 -22.18 7.37
C SER A 39 0.99 -22.84 6.97
N THR A 40 0.95 -23.89 6.13
CA THR A 40 2.14 -24.41 5.42
C THR A 40 2.59 -23.47 4.29
N ILE A 41 1.82 -22.43 4.01
CA ILE A 41 2.09 -21.43 2.99
C ILE A 41 2.92 -20.32 3.62
N ASP A 42 4.04 -19.97 2.97
CA ASP A 42 4.85 -18.84 3.40
C ASP A 42 4.06 -17.53 3.46
N ASN A 43 4.12 -16.86 4.60
CA ASN A 43 3.58 -15.51 4.75
C ASN A 43 4.43 -14.47 3.99
N TYR A 44 3.99 -13.22 3.99
CA TYR A 44 4.67 -12.12 3.32
C TYR A 44 6.14 -11.96 3.77
N ASN A 45 6.41 -11.94 5.08
CA ASN A 45 7.75 -11.67 5.62
C ASN A 45 8.77 -12.71 5.17
N THR A 46 8.37 -13.99 5.21
CA THR A 46 9.19 -15.11 4.73
C THR A 46 9.48 -15.04 3.22
N ARG A 47 8.67 -14.32 2.44
CA ARG A 47 8.84 -14.20 0.99
C ARG A 47 9.65 -12.96 0.58
N TYR A 48 9.35 -11.80 1.18
CA TYR A 48 9.75 -10.49 0.65
C TYR A 48 10.56 -9.61 1.60
N THR A 49 10.92 -10.10 2.79
CA THR A 49 11.80 -9.35 3.70
C THR A 49 13.13 -10.08 3.91
N PRO A 50 14.27 -9.36 4.03
CA PRO A 50 15.55 -9.99 4.34
C PRO A 50 15.48 -10.78 5.65
N GLN A 51 14.96 -10.17 6.72
CA GLN A 51 14.92 -10.76 8.06
C GLN A 51 14.06 -12.02 8.10
N GLY A 52 12.86 -11.99 7.49
CA GLY A 52 11.98 -13.14 7.42
C GLY A 52 12.57 -14.29 6.61
N ARG A 53 13.24 -13.99 5.49
CA ARG A 53 13.92 -15.00 4.68
C ARG A 53 15.10 -15.65 5.40
N ILE A 54 15.94 -14.86 6.08
CA ILE A 54 17.06 -15.36 6.88
C ILE A 54 16.55 -16.31 7.95
N LYS A 55 15.52 -15.90 8.71
CA LYS A 55 14.90 -16.71 9.76
C LYS A 55 14.32 -18.03 9.21
N ALA A 56 13.79 -18.01 7.99
CA ALA A 56 13.24 -19.18 7.33
C ALA A 56 14.29 -20.03 6.56
N GLY A 57 15.59 -19.71 6.66
CA GLY A 57 16.65 -20.45 5.97
C GLY A 57 16.64 -20.31 4.45
N LYS A 58 15.97 -19.30 3.90
CA LYS A 58 15.82 -19.11 2.44
C LYS A 58 17.02 -18.38 1.85
N ARG A 59 17.52 -18.89 0.73
CA ARG A 59 18.64 -18.32 -0.03
C ARG A 59 18.17 -17.77 -1.39
N GLY A 60 19.06 -17.06 -2.10
CA GLY A 60 18.81 -16.52 -3.44
C GLY A 60 18.14 -15.14 -3.46
N THR A 61 17.91 -14.63 -4.68
CA THR A 61 17.26 -13.34 -4.92
C THR A 61 15.78 -13.38 -4.53
N TYR A 62 15.22 -12.22 -4.20
CA TYR A 62 13.79 -12.07 -3.94
C TYR A 62 13.31 -10.72 -4.46
N LYS A 63 12.03 -10.64 -4.80
CA LYS A 63 11.41 -9.38 -5.23
C LYS A 63 11.23 -8.48 -4.01
N LYS A 64 11.84 -7.29 -4.04
CA LYS A 64 11.61 -6.28 -3.02
C LYS A 64 10.24 -5.63 -3.24
N ASP A 65 9.43 -5.57 -2.19
CA ASP A 65 8.21 -4.78 -2.20
C ASP A 65 8.56 -3.29 -2.05
N ILE A 66 8.02 -2.47 -2.94
CA ILE A 66 8.22 -1.02 -2.98
C ILE A 66 6.96 -0.25 -2.60
N HIS A 67 5.86 -0.95 -2.32
CA HIS A 67 4.57 -0.34 -2.05
C HIS A 67 4.46 0.09 -0.60
N VAL A 68 3.80 1.23 -0.39
CA VAL A 68 3.21 1.59 0.89
C VAL A 68 1.83 0.97 0.93
N TRP A 69 1.56 0.14 1.92
CA TRP A 69 0.30 -0.58 2.06
C TRP A 69 -0.60 0.00 3.14
N VAL A 70 -1.90 -0.17 2.93
CA VAL A 70 -2.92 -0.23 3.98
C VAL A 70 -3.95 -1.29 3.61
N TYR A 71 -4.44 -2.04 4.58
CA TYR A 71 -5.47 -3.04 4.34
C TYR A 71 -6.25 -3.38 5.60
N THR A 72 -7.39 -4.02 5.40
CA THR A 72 -8.21 -4.54 6.51
C THR A 72 -7.55 -5.76 7.17
N SER A 73 -7.95 -6.05 8.40
CA SER A 73 -7.55 -7.26 9.14
C SER A 73 -7.89 -8.53 8.37
N ALA A 74 -9.06 -8.55 7.70
CA ALA A 74 -9.50 -9.68 6.89
C ALA A 74 -8.58 -9.94 5.69
N PHE A 75 -8.20 -8.87 4.98
CA PHE A 75 -7.25 -8.95 3.86
C PHE A 75 -5.87 -9.43 4.34
N ALA A 76 -5.39 -8.91 5.48
CA ALA A 76 -4.11 -9.32 6.05
C ALA A 76 -4.08 -10.81 6.37
N LYS A 77 -5.14 -11.33 7.01
CA LYS A 77 -5.30 -12.75 7.30
C LYS A 77 -5.36 -13.58 6.01
N ARG A 78 -6.15 -13.15 5.03
CA ARG A 78 -6.32 -13.84 3.75
C ARG A 78 -5.00 -14.01 3.00
N PHE A 79 -4.16 -12.98 2.93
CA PHE A 79 -2.93 -13.00 2.13
C PHE A 79 -1.63 -13.17 2.94
N GLY A 80 -1.75 -13.35 4.26
CA GLY A 80 -0.60 -13.49 5.16
C GLY A 80 0.27 -12.23 5.17
N MET A 81 -0.37 -11.06 5.12
CA MET A 81 0.30 -9.76 5.12
C MET A 81 0.68 -9.35 6.56
N PRO A 82 1.68 -8.47 6.73
CA PRO A 82 2.10 -7.99 8.04
C PRO A 82 0.98 -7.31 8.84
N GLN A 83 1.11 -7.20 10.16
CA GLN A 83 0.05 -6.58 10.98
C GLN A 83 0.23 -5.06 11.09
N GLU A 84 1.45 -4.56 10.91
CA GLU A 84 1.79 -3.14 11.02
C GLU A 84 1.14 -2.22 9.96
N TRP A 85 0.58 -2.79 8.89
CA TRP A 85 -0.12 -2.01 7.86
C TRP A 85 -1.64 -2.26 7.88
N VAL A 86 -2.13 -3.01 8.87
CA VAL A 86 -3.56 -3.15 9.10
C VAL A 86 -4.12 -1.83 9.59
N ASP A 87 -5.20 -1.39 8.96
CA ASP A 87 -6.01 -0.28 9.42
C ASP A 87 -7.47 -0.51 8.99
N ASP A 88 -8.31 -0.93 9.95
CA ASP A 88 -9.71 -1.21 9.70
C ASP A 88 -10.56 0.07 9.58
N GLU A 89 -9.99 1.27 9.73
CA GLU A 89 -10.62 2.51 9.30
C GLU A 89 -10.70 2.62 7.77
N LEU A 90 -9.96 1.79 7.02
CA LEU A 90 -10.14 1.64 5.58
C LEU A 90 -11.53 1.05 5.30
N LYS A 91 -12.41 1.85 4.68
CA LYS A 91 -13.75 1.43 4.29
C LYS A 91 -13.94 1.52 2.79
N GLY A 92 -14.71 0.60 2.22
CA GLY A 92 -14.97 0.53 0.78
C GLY A 92 -13.86 -0.12 -0.06
N ALA A 93 -12.71 -0.44 0.52
CA ALA A 93 -11.70 -1.29 -0.11
C ALA A 93 -11.16 -2.28 0.91
N GLU A 94 -10.70 -3.44 0.45
CA GLU A 94 -10.01 -4.40 1.31
C GLU A 94 -8.52 -4.04 1.50
N ALA A 95 -7.92 -3.42 0.47
CA ALA A 95 -6.52 -2.96 0.51
C ALA A 95 -6.25 -1.83 -0.49
N LEU A 96 -5.26 -1.00 -0.16
CA LEU A 96 -4.61 -0.05 -1.06
C LEU A 96 -3.10 -0.25 -1.04
N ALA A 97 -2.47 -0.12 -2.21
CA ALA A 97 -1.01 -0.14 -2.37
C ALA A 97 -0.55 1.07 -3.18
N TYR A 98 0.16 2.00 -2.54
CA TYR A 98 0.73 3.17 -3.20
C TYR A 98 2.19 2.92 -3.60
N ARG A 99 2.61 3.42 -4.76
CA ARG A 99 4.01 3.44 -5.18
C ARG A 99 4.36 4.66 -6.03
N LEU A 100 5.64 5.00 -6.04
CA LEU A 100 6.25 5.76 -7.12
C LEU A 100 6.71 4.78 -8.20
N ASP A 101 6.30 5.04 -9.43
CA ASP A 101 6.65 4.24 -10.59
C ASP A 101 7.39 5.08 -11.62
N LEU A 102 8.57 4.63 -12.04
CA LEU A 102 9.45 5.36 -12.95
C LEU A 102 9.38 4.83 -14.39
N ASP A 103 8.78 3.65 -14.59
CA ASP A 103 8.76 3.01 -15.92
C ASP A 103 7.42 3.20 -16.63
N VAL A 104 6.41 3.77 -15.97
CA VAL A 104 5.04 3.92 -16.51
C VAL A 104 5.02 4.74 -17.79
N TYR A 105 5.70 5.89 -17.77
CA TYR A 105 5.73 6.83 -18.89
C TYR A 105 7.08 6.82 -19.63
N GLY A 106 7.97 5.89 -19.28
CA GLY A 106 9.32 5.80 -19.80
C GLY A 106 10.19 7.01 -19.50
N THR A 107 11.34 7.09 -20.19
CA THR A 107 12.26 8.23 -20.13
C THR A 107 11.83 9.30 -21.12
N LYS A 108 11.79 10.56 -20.66
CA LYS A 108 11.53 11.74 -21.50
C LYS A 108 12.78 12.62 -21.51
N CYS A 109 13.06 13.28 -22.63
CA CYS A 109 14.21 14.17 -22.81
C CYS A 109 13.76 15.57 -23.24
N GLY A 110 14.67 16.54 -23.30
CA GLY A 110 14.34 17.93 -23.68
C GLY A 110 13.99 18.85 -22.51
N TYR A 111 14.22 18.43 -21.26
CA TYR A 111 13.89 19.25 -20.10
C TYR A 111 14.78 20.50 -20.00
N PHE A 112 14.15 21.64 -19.70
CA PHE A 112 14.82 22.95 -19.59
C PHE A 112 15.54 23.38 -20.87
N SER A 113 14.92 23.11 -22.03
CA SER A 113 15.46 23.43 -23.36
C SER A 113 16.80 22.74 -23.68
N ASN A 114 17.15 21.67 -22.97
CA ASN A 114 18.32 20.84 -23.25
C ASN A 114 17.85 19.46 -23.72
N VAL A 115 18.08 19.16 -25.00
CA VAL A 115 17.67 17.90 -25.65
C VAL A 115 18.32 16.66 -25.03
N GLU A 116 19.54 16.80 -24.50
CA GLU A 116 20.28 15.72 -23.84
C GLU A 116 19.81 15.48 -22.40
N ASN A 117 18.99 16.37 -21.85
CA ASN A 117 18.51 16.23 -20.48
C ASN A 117 17.34 15.24 -20.42
N CYS A 118 17.69 13.96 -20.23
CA CYS A 118 16.77 12.84 -20.12
C CYS A 118 16.50 12.42 -18.67
N ARG A 119 15.26 12.05 -18.36
CA ARG A 119 14.85 11.54 -17.05
C ARG A 119 13.66 10.58 -17.14
N PRO A 120 13.52 9.63 -16.20
CA PRO A 120 12.29 8.87 -16.07
C PRO A 120 11.13 9.81 -15.71
N ALA A 121 9.98 9.58 -16.34
CA ALA A 121 8.75 10.28 -16.02
C ALA A 121 8.04 9.55 -14.87
N THR A 122 7.87 10.26 -13.76
CA THR A 122 7.29 9.73 -12.53
C THR A 122 5.78 9.55 -12.66
N ALA A 123 5.27 8.38 -12.28
CA ALA A 123 3.85 8.13 -12.04
C ALA A 123 3.65 7.75 -10.57
N CYS A 124 2.74 8.42 -9.89
CA CYS A 124 2.31 7.98 -8.57
C CYS A 124 1.07 7.10 -8.76
N VAL A 125 1.17 5.85 -8.34
CA VAL A 125 0.16 4.83 -8.63
C VAL A 125 -0.44 4.34 -7.32
N VAL A 126 -1.76 4.26 -7.29
CA VAL A 126 -2.49 3.54 -6.24
C VAL A 126 -3.12 2.32 -6.88
N ASP A 127 -2.87 1.17 -6.29
CA ASP A 127 -3.59 -0.05 -6.57
C ASP A 127 -4.68 -0.22 -5.50
N MET A 128 -5.88 -0.59 -5.92
CA MET A 128 -7.04 -0.80 -5.05
C MET A 128 -7.56 -2.21 -5.20
N TYR A 129 -7.87 -2.82 -4.07
CA TYR A 129 -8.50 -4.13 -3.97
C TYR A 129 -9.88 -3.94 -3.33
N ILE A 130 -10.93 -4.27 -4.06
CA ILE A 130 -12.32 -3.95 -3.70
C ILE A 130 -13.13 -5.26 -3.71
N ASP A 131 -13.98 -5.45 -2.71
CA ASP A 131 -14.92 -6.58 -2.66
C ASP A 131 -15.81 -6.55 -3.92
N ASP A 132 -15.99 -7.67 -4.60
CA ASP A 132 -16.77 -7.78 -5.85
C ASP A 132 -18.27 -7.48 -5.67
N LYS A 133 -18.75 -7.48 -4.42
CA LYS A 133 -20.10 -7.04 -4.06
C LYS A 133 -20.25 -5.52 -4.10
N ALA A 134 -19.14 -4.77 -4.18
CA ALA A 134 -19.21 -3.33 -4.39
C ALA A 134 -19.90 -3.05 -5.73
N ASN A 135 -20.84 -2.09 -5.73
CA ASN A 135 -21.61 -1.74 -6.91
C ASN A 135 -20.79 -0.87 -7.88
N LEU A 136 -19.69 -1.41 -8.41
CA LEU A 136 -18.81 -0.69 -9.33
C LEU A 136 -19.49 -0.56 -10.70
N PRO A 137 -19.64 0.66 -11.26
CA PRO A 137 -20.34 0.91 -12.52
C PRO A 137 -19.44 0.59 -13.72
N TRP A 138 -19.14 -0.70 -13.92
CA TRP A 138 -18.35 -1.16 -15.05
C TRP A 138 -19.05 -0.84 -16.38
N ASN A 139 -18.41 -0.07 -17.26
CA ASN A 139 -19.00 0.33 -18.55
C ASN A 139 -18.68 -0.65 -19.69
N ASN A 140 -17.94 -1.72 -19.38
CA ASN A 140 -17.55 -2.75 -20.33
C ASN A 140 -17.79 -4.15 -19.75
N LYS A 141 -17.91 -5.13 -20.64
CA LYS A 141 -18.05 -6.55 -20.28
C LYS A 141 -16.71 -7.27 -20.11
N ALA A 142 -15.60 -6.65 -20.48
CA ALA A 142 -14.29 -7.27 -20.38
C ALA A 142 -13.96 -7.50 -18.91
N ARG A 143 -13.45 -8.70 -18.59
CA ARG A 143 -13.08 -9.04 -17.22
C ARG A 143 -11.82 -8.32 -16.78
N TYR A 144 -10.84 -8.17 -17.67
CA TYR A 144 -9.57 -7.53 -17.36
C TYR A 144 -9.08 -6.72 -18.55
N ALA A 145 -8.34 -5.67 -18.25
CA ALA A 145 -7.48 -4.99 -19.21
C ALA A 145 -6.22 -4.53 -18.46
N SER A 146 -5.06 -4.75 -19.06
CA SER A 146 -3.78 -4.31 -18.49
C SER A 146 -2.96 -3.65 -19.59
N MET A 147 -2.53 -2.43 -19.33
CA MET A 147 -1.52 -1.76 -20.13
C MET A 147 -0.12 -1.92 -19.54
N TYR A 148 -0.02 -2.36 -18.28
CA TYR A 148 1.16 -2.07 -17.46
C TYR A 148 1.48 -3.10 -16.36
N GLY A 149 1.09 -4.36 -16.55
CA GLY A 149 1.64 -5.50 -15.81
C GLY A 149 1.70 -5.37 -14.28
N ARG A 150 0.55 -5.54 -13.60
CA ARG A 150 0.41 -6.30 -12.35
C ARG A 150 1.57 -6.18 -11.33
N LYS A 151 1.71 -5.01 -10.66
CA LYS A 151 2.84 -4.75 -9.76
C LYS A 151 2.59 -5.15 -8.29
N SER A 152 1.52 -4.68 -7.64
CA SER A 152 1.28 -5.01 -6.21
C SER A 152 0.74 -6.42 -5.98
N ASN A 153 -0.05 -6.96 -6.89
CA ASN A 153 -0.64 -8.30 -6.77
C ASN A 153 0.42 -9.42 -6.74
N ALA A 154 1.62 -9.16 -7.27
CA ALA A 154 2.77 -10.06 -7.21
C ALA A 154 3.26 -10.35 -5.77
N PHE A 155 2.81 -9.56 -4.78
CA PHE A 155 3.12 -9.73 -3.37
C PHE A 155 2.01 -10.49 -2.62
N LEU A 156 0.86 -10.69 -3.25
CA LEU A 156 -0.26 -11.42 -2.67
C LEU A 156 -0.10 -12.93 -2.89
N ARG A 157 -0.30 -13.71 -1.83
CA ARG A 157 -0.45 -15.16 -1.89
C ARG A 157 -1.45 -15.57 -0.83
N SER A 158 -2.59 -16.07 -1.28
CA SER A 158 -3.62 -16.51 -0.34
C SER A 158 -3.10 -17.59 0.59
N GLN A 159 -3.50 -17.50 1.85
CA GLN A 159 -3.26 -18.49 2.89
C GLN A 159 -4.33 -19.59 2.86
N TYR A 160 -5.35 -19.46 2.00
CA TYR A 160 -6.37 -20.46 1.78
C TYR A 160 -6.05 -21.28 0.52
N PRO A 161 -5.89 -22.62 0.60
CA PRO A 161 -5.46 -23.45 -0.53
C PRO A 161 -6.33 -23.36 -1.79
N ASN A 162 -7.63 -23.09 -1.62
CA ASN A 162 -8.60 -23.01 -2.71
C ASN A 162 -8.77 -21.60 -3.28
N ASP A 163 -8.16 -20.59 -2.67
CA ASP A 163 -8.24 -19.20 -3.10
C ASP A 163 -7.03 -18.88 -4.00
N LYS A 164 -7.13 -19.31 -5.26
CA LYS A 164 -6.07 -19.17 -6.24
C LYS A 164 -6.24 -17.87 -7.04
N PRO A 165 -5.14 -17.21 -7.43
CA PRO A 165 -5.21 -16.06 -8.31
C PRO A 165 -5.80 -16.47 -9.66
N ALA A 166 -6.86 -15.79 -10.09
CA ALA A 166 -7.53 -16.10 -11.36
C ALA A 166 -6.69 -15.66 -12.57
N TYR A 167 -5.68 -14.83 -12.36
CA TYR A 167 -4.81 -14.35 -13.43
C TYR A 167 -3.83 -15.40 -13.98
N LEU A 168 -3.55 -16.47 -13.24
CA LEU A 168 -2.65 -17.55 -13.70
C LEU A 168 -3.20 -18.32 -14.91
N TYR A 169 -4.50 -18.21 -15.18
CA TYR A 169 -5.18 -18.95 -16.24
C TYR A 169 -5.41 -18.12 -17.51
N ARG A 170 -4.60 -17.07 -17.74
CA ARG A 170 -4.89 -16.05 -18.76
C ARG A 170 -3.71 -15.84 -19.71
N SER A 171 -3.96 -15.94 -21.01
CA SER A 171 -3.05 -15.47 -22.07
C SER A 171 -3.32 -13.98 -22.36
N THR A 172 -2.35 -13.11 -22.14
CA THR A 172 -2.47 -11.69 -22.48
C THR A 172 -2.34 -11.52 -24.00
N LYS A 173 -3.43 -11.23 -24.72
CA LYS A 173 -3.33 -10.72 -26.09
C LYS A 173 -2.97 -9.23 -26.05
N ARG A 174 -1.84 -8.88 -26.67
CA ARG A 174 -1.32 -7.51 -26.81
C ARG A 174 -2.15 -6.77 -27.87
N GLY A 175 -2.50 -5.50 -27.61
CA GLY A 175 -3.02 -4.58 -28.66
C GLY A 175 -4.53 -4.51 -28.84
N GLN A 176 -5.31 -4.24 -27.79
CA GLN A 176 -6.70 -3.79 -27.97
C GLN A 176 -6.91 -2.37 -27.43
N GLU A 177 -7.64 -1.58 -28.21
CA GLU A 177 -8.04 -0.20 -27.94
C GLU A 177 -9.00 -0.07 -26.76
N TYR A 178 -8.93 1.11 -26.13
CA TYR A 178 -9.60 1.52 -24.91
C TYR A 178 -11.12 1.35 -24.92
N LYS A 179 -11.62 0.63 -23.93
CA LYS A 179 -12.93 0.90 -23.30
C LYS A 179 -12.68 0.93 -21.79
N LEU A 180 -12.75 2.13 -21.21
CA LEU A 180 -12.40 2.47 -19.82
C LEU A 180 -13.04 1.48 -18.84
N GLY A 181 -12.37 1.04 -17.77
CA GLY A 181 -12.96 0.09 -16.80
C GLY A 181 -14.23 0.66 -16.16
N LEU A 182 -14.08 1.86 -15.62
CA LEU A 182 -15.08 2.63 -14.88
C LEU A 182 -15.14 4.03 -15.48
N ASP A 183 -16.26 4.73 -15.29
CA ASP A 183 -16.48 6.05 -15.91
C ASP A 183 -15.60 7.14 -15.29
N ASN A 184 -15.62 7.27 -13.95
CA ASN A 184 -14.81 8.27 -13.26
C ASN A 184 -14.50 7.84 -11.82
N LEU A 185 -13.22 7.88 -11.46
CA LEU A 185 -12.74 7.73 -10.07
C LEU A 185 -12.14 9.06 -9.63
N HIS A 186 -12.78 9.66 -8.64
CA HIS A 186 -12.47 11.02 -8.20
C HIS A 186 -11.94 11.02 -6.78
N PHE A 187 -10.71 11.52 -6.61
CA PHE A 187 -10.08 11.62 -5.29
C PHE A 187 -10.36 12.99 -4.68
N VAL A 188 -10.95 12.98 -3.49
CA VAL A 188 -11.34 14.19 -2.76
C VAL A 188 -10.76 14.19 -1.35
N TYR A 189 -10.53 15.38 -0.80
CA TYR A 189 -9.83 15.53 0.47
C TYR A 189 -10.18 16.80 1.24
N GLY A 190 -9.75 16.83 2.51
CA GLY A 190 -10.00 17.91 3.45
C GLY A 190 -11.39 17.83 4.09
N LYS A 191 -11.66 18.76 5.00
CA LYS A 191 -12.93 18.84 5.71
C LYS A 191 -14.09 18.96 4.71
N ASN A 192 -15.09 18.09 4.85
CA ASN A 192 -16.25 17.98 3.96
C ASN A 192 -15.91 17.67 2.49
N TYR A 193 -14.71 17.14 2.19
CA TYR A 193 -14.29 16.70 0.85
C TYR A 193 -14.38 17.79 -0.23
N ARG A 194 -14.11 19.04 0.14
CA ARG A 194 -14.22 20.21 -0.76
C ARG A 194 -13.08 20.34 -1.77
N ASN A 195 -11.94 19.70 -1.50
CA ASN A 195 -10.79 19.75 -2.41
C ASN A 195 -10.75 18.48 -3.26
N SER A 196 -10.25 18.59 -4.48
CA SER A 196 -10.09 17.47 -5.41
C SER A 196 -8.64 17.34 -5.85
N LEU A 197 -8.17 16.11 -5.98
CA LEU A 197 -6.89 15.76 -6.62
C LEU A 197 -7.01 15.53 -8.13
N GLY A 198 -8.21 15.70 -8.68
CA GLY A 198 -8.53 15.39 -10.07
C GLY A 198 -8.83 13.91 -10.30
N ASP A 199 -8.70 13.50 -11.56
CA ASP A 199 -9.07 12.17 -12.02
C ASP A 199 -7.95 11.15 -11.82
N TYR A 200 -8.34 9.97 -11.37
CA TYR A 200 -7.50 8.79 -11.37
C TYR A 200 -7.51 8.14 -12.75
N PHE A 201 -6.34 8.10 -13.39
CA PHE A 201 -6.20 7.51 -14.70
C PHE A 201 -6.01 6.00 -14.57
N ILE A 202 -7.08 5.24 -14.87
CA ILE A 202 -7.07 3.77 -14.82
C ILE A 202 -6.08 3.25 -15.86
N MET A 203 -5.11 2.46 -15.40
CA MET A 203 -4.09 1.82 -16.23
C MET A 203 -4.33 0.31 -16.38
N GLU A 204 -4.92 -0.29 -15.35
CA GLU A 204 -5.21 -1.71 -15.31
C GLU A 204 -6.42 -1.98 -14.42
N TYR A 205 -7.19 -3.00 -14.79
CA TYR A 205 -8.20 -3.57 -13.90
C TYR A 205 -8.34 -5.08 -14.14
N ASP A 206 -8.85 -5.75 -13.11
CA ASP A 206 -9.13 -7.18 -13.13
C ASP A 206 -10.34 -7.45 -12.22
N LYS A 207 -11.48 -7.73 -12.84
CA LYS A 207 -12.70 -8.17 -12.15
C LYS A 207 -12.44 -9.61 -11.71
N ASP A 208 -12.46 -9.86 -10.41
CA ASP A 208 -12.04 -11.11 -9.79
C ASP A 208 -10.56 -11.49 -10.03
N ILE A 209 -9.61 -10.66 -9.59
CA ILE A 209 -8.17 -11.01 -9.57
C ILE A 209 -7.92 -12.22 -8.65
N TYR A 210 -8.68 -12.27 -7.57
CA TYR A 210 -8.92 -13.41 -6.70
C TYR A 210 -10.44 -13.57 -6.58
N LYS A 211 -10.92 -14.70 -6.05
CA LYS A 211 -12.35 -14.88 -5.84
C LYS A 211 -12.90 -13.75 -4.96
N ASN A 212 -13.99 -13.11 -5.40
CA ASN A 212 -14.64 -12.01 -4.70
C ASN A 212 -13.77 -10.76 -4.50
N LEU A 213 -12.80 -10.52 -5.38
CA LEU A 213 -11.88 -9.41 -5.23
C LEU A 213 -11.57 -8.78 -6.58
N ASP A 214 -12.09 -7.58 -6.78
CA ASP A 214 -11.78 -6.71 -7.90
C ASP A 214 -10.49 -5.95 -7.65
N TYR A 215 -9.75 -5.70 -8.73
CA TYR A 215 -8.50 -4.96 -8.71
C TYR A 215 -8.54 -3.80 -9.70
N LEU A 216 -8.06 -2.64 -9.26
CA LEU A 216 -7.88 -1.43 -10.04
C LEU A 216 -6.48 -0.89 -9.80
N SER A 217 -5.77 -0.49 -10.83
CA SER A 217 -4.50 0.23 -10.74
C SER A 217 -4.54 1.45 -11.64
N GLY A 218 -4.03 2.56 -11.14
CA GLY A 218 -4.10 3.82 -11.86
C GLY A 218 -3.24 4.91 -11.26
N SER A 219 -2.84 5.82 -12.14
CA SER A 219 -1.94 6.91 -11.81
C SER A 219 -2.73 8.15 -11.38
N LEU A 220 -2.13 8.92 -10.50
CA LEU A 220 -2.67 10.17 -9.98
C LEU A 220 -1.55 11.20 -9.77
N THR A 221 -1.92 12.43 -9.46
CA THR A 221 -0.96 13.50 -9.23
C THR A 221 -0.13 13.24 -7.98
N CYS A 222 1.18 13.05 -8.18
CA CYS A 222 2.17 12.93 -7.12
C CYS A 222 2.13 14.12 -6.14
N ARG A 223 2.66 13.91 -4.92
CA ARG A 223 2.83 14.93 -3.87
C ARG A 223 1.53 15.45 -3.24
N THR A 224 0.57 15.90 -4.05
CA THR A 224 -0.72 16.40 -3.53
C THR A 224 -1.48 15.27 -2.85
N PHE A 225 -1.36 14.06 -3.39
CA PHE A 225 -1.86 12.85 -2.74
C PHE A 225 -1.23 12.63 -1.36
N GLY A 226 0.09 12.53 -1.23
CA GLY A 226 0.73 12.30 0.07
C GLY A 226 0.45 13.36 1.14
N LYS A 227 0.14 14.60 0.72
CA LYS A 227 -0.25 15.69 1.64
C LYS A 227 -1.74 15.70 2.00
N GLY A 228 -2.56 14.94 1.29
CA GLY A 228 -4.00 14.85 1.53
C GLY A 228 -4.31 14.27 2.90
N ARG A 229 -5.38 14.77 3.52
CA ARG A 229 -5.94 14.29 4.78
C ARG A 229 -7.46 14.27 4.68
N ASN A 230 -8.10 13.40 5.45
CA ASN A 230 -9.54 13.09 5.29
C ASN A 230 -9.83 12.73 3.83
N MET A 231 -9.13 11.71 3.34
CA MET A 231 -9.13 11.31 1.94
C MET A 231 -10.30 10.37 1.65
N LYS A 232 -10.94 10.55 0.49
CA LYS A 232 -11.96 9.65 -0.03
C LYS A 232 -11.85 9.50 -1.55
N VAL A 233 -12.13 8.30 -2.06
CA VAL A 233 -12.35 8.03 -3.49
C VAL A 233 -13.84 7.92 -3.73
N MET A 234 -14.36 8.66 -4.70
CA MET A 234 -15.73 8.53 -5.19
C MET A 234 -15.70 7.79 -6.53
N VAL A 235 -16.35 6.64 -6.60
CA VAL A 235 -16.60 5.94 -7.86
C VAL A 235 -17.93 6.43 -8.41
N LYS A 236 -17.84 7.23 -9.48
CA LYS A 236 -18.99 7.88 -10.10
C LYS A 236 -19.44 7.11 -11.33
N LYS A 237 -20.75 7.00 -11.49
CA LYS A 237 -21.41 6.59 -12.73
C LYS A 237 -21.94 7.84 -13.41
N HIS A 238 -21.61 8.03 -14.67
CA HIS A 238 -22.12 9.17 -15.43
C HIS A 238 -23.22 8.75 -16.39
N ASP A 239 -24.09 9.70 -16.73
CA ASP A 239 -24.99 9.54 -17.86
C ASP A 239 -24.23 9.73 -19.17
N PHE A 240 -24.71 9.10 -20.25
CA PHE A 240 -24.19 9.34 -21.59
C PHE A 240 -25.08 10.33 -22.34
N LEU A 241 -24.46 11.22 -23.10
CA LEU A 241 -25.16 12.06 -24.08
C LEU A 241 -25.61 11.20 -25.27
N LYS A 242 -26.54 11.72 -26.09
CA LYS A 242 -26.97 11.04 -27.32
C LYS A 242 -25.81 10.73 -28.29
N SER A 243 -24.73 11.49 -28.24
CA SER A 243 -23.50 11.26 -29.01
C SER A 243 -22.67 10.06 -28.53
N GLY A 244 -23.02 9.46 -27.39
CA GLY A 244 -22.21 8.43 -26.72
C GLY A 244 -21.08 8.99 -25.85
N SER A 245 -20.93 10.32 -25.76
CA SER A 245 -19.95 10.96 -24.86
C SER A 245 -20.44 10.99 -23.41
N ILE A 246 -19.51 10.98 -22.45
CA ILE A 246 -19.82 11.10 -21.02
C ILE A 246 -20.37 12.49 -20.69
N ASN A 247 -21.49 12.56 -19.96
CA ASN A 247 -22.00 13.78 -19.37
C ASN A 247 -21.40 13.98 -17.96
N TYR A 248 -20.32 14.76 -17.88
CA TYR A 248 -19.65 15.01 -16.60
C TYR A 248 -20.49 15.82 -15.60
N GLY A 249 -21.53 16.53 -16.05
CA GLY A 249 -22.40 17.33 -15.19
C GLY A 249 -23.47 16.54 -14.44
N LYS A 250 -23.71 15.27 -14.81
CA LYS A 250 -24.66 14.38 -14.15
C LYS A 250 -23.98 13.09 -13.76
N TYR A 251 -24.01 12.78 -12.46
CA TYR A 251 -23.45 11.55 -11.95
C TYR A 251 -24.14 11.07 -10.69
N ASP A 252 -24.07 9.76 -10.49
CA ASP A 252 -24.37 9.09 -9.24
C ASP A 252 -23.07 8.60 -8.61
N ILE A 253 -22.92 8.78 -7.29
CA ILE A 253 -21.87 8.09 -6.54
C ILE A 253 -22.36 6.66 -6.29
N LYS A 254 -21.64 5.66 -6.82
CA LYS A 254 -22.02 4.24 -6.69
C LYS A 254 -21.22 3.50 -5.63
N HIS A 255 -20.02 4.00 -5.34
CA HIS A 255 -19.16 3.43 -4.32
C HIS A 255 -18.21 4.48 -3.76
N GLU A 256 -17.83 4.34 -2.49
CA GLU A 256 -16.93 5.26 -1.81
C GLU A 256 -15.86 4.49 -1.05
N ILE A 257 -14.62 4.97 -1.13
CA ILE A 257 -13.48 4.41 -0.41
C ILE A 257 -12.94 5.47 0.53
N TYR A 258 -13.03 5.22 1.84
CA TYR A 258 -12.48 6.10 2.86
C TYR A 258 -11.05 5.66 3.17
N ILE A 259 -10.09 6.57 3.03
CA ILE A 259 -8.68 6.27 3.17
C ILE A 259 -8.18 6.78 4.54
N PRO A 260 -7.62 5.91 5.40
CA PRO A 260 -7.15 6.31 6.71
C PRO A 260 -6.01 7.32 6.65
N ASP A 261 -6.01 8.29 7.56
CA ASP A 261 -4.93 9.28 7.65
C ASP A 261 -3.60 8.64 8.07
N SER A 262 -3.62 7.50 8.79
CA SER A 262 -2.42 6.72 9.15
C SER A 262 -1.66 6.27 7.89
N PHE A 263 -2.39 5.85 6.86
CA PHE A 263 -1.83 5.46 5.57
C PHE A 263 -1.29 6.67 4.84
N MET A 264 -2.04 7.76 4.79
CA MET A 264 -1.62 8.99 4.12
C MET A 264 -0.35 9.59 4.73
N GLN A 265 -0.15 9.47 6.05
CA GLN A 265 1.09 9.85 6.71
C GLN A 265 2.29 9.00 6.23
N ARG A 266 2.12 7.68 6.09
CA ARG A 266 3.17 6.80 5.55
C ARG A 266 3.48 7.12 4.09
N VAL A 267 2.46 7.42 3.29
CA VAL A 267 2.61 7.90 1.91
C VAL A 267 3.39 9.20 1.87
N GLU A 268 3.10 10.17 2.75
CA GLU A 268 3.84 11.44 2.78
C GLU A 268 5.33 11.24 3.06
N VAL A 269 5.66 10.37 4.04
CA VAL A 269 7.06 10.03 4.37
C VAL A 269 7.73 9.36 3.17
N TYR A 270 7.05 8.42 2.53
CA TYR A 270 7.56 7.77 1.32
C TYR A 270 7.77 8.75 0.17
N ASP A 271 6.82 9.66 -0.08
CA ASP A 271 6.93 10.69 -1.13
C ASP A 271 8.12 11.62 -0.89
N LYS A 272 8.35 12.05 0.36
CA LYS A 272 9.54 12.85 0.71
C LYS A 272 10.83 12.11 0.40
N ALA A 273 10.86 10.80 0.63
CA ALA A 273 12.06 9.99 0.43
C ALA A 273 12.28 9.57 -1.03
N GLN A 274 11.21 9.25 -1.76
CA GLN A 274 11.28 8.63 -3.08
C GLN A 274 10.88 9.59 -4.21
N TYR A 275 9.83 10.39 -4.03
CA TYR A 275 9.34 11.29 -5.08
C TYR A 275 10.10 12.62 -5.13
N GLU A 276 10.24 13.32 -4.00
CA GLU A 276 10.84 14.67 -3.98
C GLU A 276 12.25 14.71 -4.62
N PRO A 277 13.17 13.75 -4.35
CA PRO A 277 14.48 13.72 -5.01
C PRO A 277 14.39 13.56 -6.53
N ASN A 278 13.39 12.82 -7.01
CA ASN A 278 13.16 12.49 -8.41
C ASN A 278 12.16 13.42 -9.10
N SER A 279 11.69 14.48 -8.41
CA SER A 279 10.67 15.39 -8.94
C SER A 279 11.25 16.44 -9.88
N LEU A 280 10.46 16.87 -10.88
CA LEU A 280 10.84 17.95 -11.80
C LEU A 280 11.02 19.27 -11.06
N PHE A 281 10.20 19.50 -10.04
CA PHE A 281 10.24 20.71 -9.24
C PHE A 281 11.55 20.84 -8.43
N ASN A 282 12.05 19.75 -7.84
CA ASN A 282 13.31 19.76 -7.10
C ASN A 282 14.49 20.08 -8.01
N GLU A 283 14.54 19.50 -9.21
CA GLU A 283 15.59 19.79 -10.18
C GLU A 283 15.54 21.24 -10.68
N LEU A 284 14.34 21.74 -11.01
CA LEU A 284 14.15 23.15 -11.38
C LEU A 284 14.63 24.08 -10.26
N ARG A 285 14.25 23.80 -9.01
CA ARG A 285 14.69 24.60 -7.85
C ARG A 285 16.21 24.62 -7.72
N LYS A 286 16.88 23.46 -7.85
CA LYS A 286 18.34 23.37 -7.82
C LYS A 286 18.98 24.23 -8.91
N ARG A 287 18.49 24.13 -10.15
CA ARG A 287 18.99 24.96 -11.27
C ARG A 287 18.83 26.45 -10.98
N LEU A 288 17.63 26.89 -10.59
CA LEU A 288 17.38 28.30 -10.27
C LEU A 288 18.31 28.82 -9.16
N SER A 289 18.55 28.01 -8.12
CA SER A 289 19.45 28.37 -7.01
C SER A 289 20.93 28.49 -7.42
N THR A 290 21.35 27.75 -8.44
CA THR A 290 22.72 27.86 -8.98
C THR A 290 22.89 29.09 -9.87
N THR A 291 21.83 29.57 -10.53
CA THR A 291 21.87 30.76 -11.39
C THR A 291 21.84 32.07 -10.59
N THR A 292 21.38 32.04 -9.34
CA THR A 292 21.26 33.24 -8.48
C THR A 292 22.50 33.56 -7.65
N LYS A 293 23.57 32.74 -7.66
CA LYS A 293 24.85 33.13 -7.07
C LYS A 293 25.58 34.04 -8.07
N PRO A 294 25.79 35.34 -7.78
CA PRO A 294 26.69 36.15 -8.59
C PRO A 294 28.07 35.49 -8.53
N LYS A 295 28.75 35.38 -9.67
CA LYS A 295 30.22 35.28 -9.63
C LYS A 295 30.69 36.54 -8.89
N SER A 296 31.21 36.39 -7.68
CA SER A 296 32.06 37.43 -7.11
C SER A 296 33.22 37.58 -8.08
N SER A 297 33.25 38.69 -8.78
CA SER A 297 34.35 39.14 -9.63
C SER A 297 35.61 39.23 -8.76
N GLU A 298 36.59 38.37 -9.03
CA GLU A 298 38.01 38.69 -8.86
C GLU A 298 38.46 39.58 -10.03
#